data_AF-A0A9X9A0A7-F1
#
_entry.id   AF-A0A9X9A0A7-F1
#
_cell.length_a   1.000
_cell.length_b   1.000
_cell.length_c   1.000
_cell.angle_alpha   90.00
_cell.angle_beta   90.00
_cell.angle_gamma   90.00
#
_symmetry.space_group_name_H-M   'P 1'
#
loop_
_entity.id
_entity.type
_entity.pdbx_description
1 polymer ?
#
loop_
_entity_poly.entity_id
_entity_poly.type
_entity_poly.pdbx_seq_one_letter_code
_entity_poly.pdbx_strand_id
1 'polypeptide(L)' 'MKKKYINQIDTDVSFKPKDIIGLMTDYLKMKTKLRPIKDLPIVLSNKDNGPLESVTWFGHSASLLKIESKKLLLDPMFG' A
#
# COMPACT_ATOMS: atom_id res chain seq x y z
N MET A 1 -13.72 4.89 33.17
CA MET A 1 -13.03 3.69 32.65
C MET A 1 -12.95 3.78 31.13
N LYS A 2 -11.75 3.86 30.54
CA LYS A 2 -11.59 3.95 29.07
C LYS A 2 -11.82 2.57 28.45
N LYS A 3 -12.90 2.40 27.66
CA LYS A 3 -13.13 1.20 26.86
C LYS A 3 -12.08 1.17 25.73
N LYS A 4 -11.14 0.22 25.79
CA LYS A 4 -10.20 -0.05 24.69
C LYS A 4 -10.99 -0.71 23.56
N TYR A 5 -10.80 -0.25 22.33
CA TYR A 5 -11.39 -0.88 21.16
C TYR A 5 -10.80 -2.30 21.01
N ILE A 6 -11.66 -3.28 20.72
CA ILE A 6 -11.30 -4.69 20.51
C ILE A 6 -11.72 -5.02 19.09
N ASN A 7 -10.78 -5.54 18.29
CA ASN A 7 -11.07 -5.97 16.92
C ASN A 7 -12.06 -7.15 16.94
N GLN A 8 -12.96 -7.22 15.95
CA GLN A 8 -13.90 -8.34 15.82
C GLN A 8 -13.20 -9.65 15.46
N ILE A 9 -12.09 -9.56 14.72
CA ILE A 9 -11.20 -10.67 14.39
C ILE A 9 -9.86 -10.35 15.03
N ASP A 10 -9.34 -11.30 15.80
CA ASP A 10 -8.05 -11.09 16.45
C ASP A 10 -6.96 -10.96 15.39
N THR A 11 -6.08 -9.99 15.59
CA THR A 11 -4.93 -9.80 14.71
C THR A 11 -3.78 -10.45 15.43
N ASP A 12 -3.20 -11.51 14.87
CA ASP A 12 -2.03 -12.15 15.44
C ASP A 12 -0.83 -11.21 15.37
N VAL A 13 -0.69 -10.37 16.40
CA VAL A 13 0.41 -9.43 16.51
C VAL A 13 1.58 -10.15 17.19
N SER A 14 2.34 -10.92 16.41
CA SER A 14 3.52 -11.67 16.90
C SER A 14 4.79 -10.80 17.02
N PHE A 15 4.66 -9.56 17.53
CA PHE A 15 5.83 -8.70 17.74
C PHE A 15 6.68 -9.22 18.91
N LYS A 16 7.95 -9.48 18.66
CA LYS A 16 8.91 -9.72 19.75
C LYS A 16 9.23 -8.36 20.41
N PRO A 17 9.60 -8.33 21.70
CA PRO A 17 9.98 -7.09 22.38
C PRO A 17 11.08 -6.29 21.67
N LYS A 18 12.01 -6.99 20.99
CA LYS A 18 13.06 -6.39 20.17
C LYS A 18 12.50 -5.61 18.97
N ASP A 19 11.45 -6.12 18.34
CA ASP A 19 10.83 -5.49 17.17
C ASP A 19 10.15 -4.18 17.57
N ILE A 20 9.50 -4.17 18.75
CA ILE A 20 8.88 -2.95 19.31
C ILE A 20 9.93 -1.87 19.58
N ILE A 21 11.05 -2.24 20.23
CA ILE A 21 12.15 -1.30 20.51
C ILE A 21 12.79 -0.80 19.21
N GLY A 22 12.94 -1.69 18.22
CA GLY A 22 13.41 -1.35 16.87
C GLY A 22 12.53 -0.29 16.20
N LEU A 23 11.22 -0.54 16.14
CA LEU A 23 10.24 0.38 15.57
C LEU A 23 10.25 1.76 16.26
N MET A 24 10.34 1.81 17.59
CA MET A 24 10.44 3.08 18.32
C MET A 24 11.73 3.83 17.96
N THR A 25 12.84 3.12 17.85
CA THR A 25 14.14 3.71 17.51
C THR A 25 14.14 4.23 16.07
N ASP A 26 13.57 3.48 15.14
CA ASP A 26 13.46 3.85 13.72
C ASP A 26 12.56 5.07 13.54
N TYR A 27 11.45 5.14 14.28
CA TYR A 27 10.56 6.30 14.30
C TYR A 27 11.29 7.57 14.79
N LEU A 28 12.06 7.46 15.88
CA LEU A 28 12.85 8.59 16.41
C LEU A 28 13.99 9.00 15.48
N LYS A 29 14.58 8.05 14.74
CA LYS A 29 15.64 8.29 13.75
C LYS A 29 15.10 8.68 12.36
N MET A 30 13.78 8.69 12.18
CA MET A 30 13.16 8.87 10.88
C MET A 30 13.54 10.24 10.30
N LYS A 31 14.31 10.25 9.21
CA LYS A 31 14.75 11.48 8.55
C LYS A 31 13.54 12.21 7.94
N THR A 32 13.57 13.54 7.98
CA THR A 32 12.52 14.47 7.52
C THR A 32 12.16 14.43 6.02
N LYS A 33 12.79 13.57 5.21
CA LYS A 33 12.56 13.47 3.76
C LYS A 33 11.55 12.36 3.43
N LEU A 34 10.36 12.45 4.00
CA LEU A 34 9.27 11.50 3.75
C LEU A 34 8.56 11.74 2.41
N ARG A 35 8.84 12.87 1.76
CA ARG A 35 8.24 13.25 0.48
C ARG A 35 9.29 13.26 -0.63
N PRO A 36 8.92 12.87 -1.84
CA PRO A 36 9.75 13.08 -3.02
C PRO A 36 10.16 14.56 -3.13
N ILE A 37 11.41 14.83 -3.46
CA ILE A 37 11.90 16.20 -3.71
C ILE A 37 11.36 16.74 -5.04
N LYS A 38 10.97 15.84 -5.94
CA LYS A 38 10.38 16.12 -7.25
C LYS A 38 9.19 15.19 -7.46
N ASP A 39 8.24 15.63 -8.26
CA ASP A 39 7.09 14.82 -8.63
C ASP A 39 7.54 13.53 -9.33
N LEU A 40 6.84 12.45 -9.03
CA LEU A 40 7.04 11.17 -9.70
C LEU A 40 6.36 11.23 -11.08
N PRO A 41 7.00 10.71 -12.14
CA PRO A 41 6.39 10.70 -13.46
C PRO A 41 5.13 9.84 -13.47
N ILE A 42 4.03 10.41 -13.94
CA ILE A 42 2.76 9.69 -14.16
C ILE A 42 2.68 9.36 -15.64
N VAL A 43 2.53 8.08 -15.96
CA VAL A 43 2.38 7.60 -17.34
C VAL A 43 0.95 7.13 -17.55
N LEU A 44 0.28 7.69 -18.55
CA LEU A 44 -1.04 7.20 -18.96
C LEU A 44 -0.85 5.88 -19.71
N SER A 45 -1.44 4.82 -19.16
CA SER A 45 -1.44 3.51 -19.81
C SER A 45 -2.47 3.48 -20.93
N ASN A 46 -2.03 3.16 -22.15
CA ASN A 46 -2.92 2.87 -23.27
C ASN A 46 -3.60 1.52 -23.02
N LYS A 47 -4.83 1.57 -22.49
CA LYS A 47 -5.60 0.41 -22.00
C LYS A 47 -5.89 -0.67 -23.05
N ASP A 48 -5.77 -0.33 -24.34
CA ASP A 48 -6.31 -1.15 -25.43
C ASP A 48 -5.25 -1.96 -26.21
N ASN A 49 -3.96 -1.58 -26.14
CA ASN A 49 -2.89 -2.22 -26.92
C ASN A 49 -1.86 -2.97 -26.05
N GLY A 50 -2.13 -3.12 -24.76
CA GLY A 50 -1.24 -3.82 -23.84
C GLY A 50 -1.33 -5.36 -23.96
N PRO A 51 -0.33 -6.08 -23.43
CA PRO A 51 -0.31 -7.54 -23.42
C PRO A 51 -1.59 -8.17 -22.84
N LEU A 52 -1.81 -9.45 -23.17
CA LEU A 52 -2.98 -10.20 -22.71
C LEU A 52 -3.07 -10.20 -21.17
N GLU A 53 -1.91 -10.28 -20.52
CA GLU A 53 -1.74 -10.18 -19.08
C GLU A 53 -0.98 -8.90 -18.73
N SER A 54 -1.50 -8.09 -17.82
CA SER A 54 -0.86 -6.84 -17.42
C SER A 54 -1.31 -6.37 -16.04
N VAL A 55 -0.44 -5.58 -15.41
CA VAL A 55 -0.73 -4.87 -14.16
C VAL A 55 -0.55 -3.38 -14.42
N THR A 56 -1.58 -2.59 -14.16
CA THR A 56 -1.50 -1.12 -14.15
C THR A 56 -1.59 -0.64 -12.72
N TRP A 57 -0.58 0.08 -12.24
CA TRP A 57 -0.58 0.68 -10.91
C TRP A 57 -1.06 2.13 -10.97
N PHE A 58 -2.05 2.47 -10.14
CA PHE A 58 -2.61 3.82 -10.07
C PHE A 58 -2.07 4.64 -8.89
N GLY A 59 -1.24 4.04 -8.03
CA GLY A 59 -0.74 4.66 -6.82
C GLY A 59 -1.32 4.02 -5.56
N HIS A 60 -0.63 4.19 -4.43
CA HIS A 60 -0.95 3.51 -3.16
C HIS A 60 -1.12 2.00 -3.38
N SER A 61 -2.27 1.44 -3.03
CA SER A 61 -2.68 0.04 -3.21
C SER A 61 -3.56 -0.17 -4.47
N ALA A 62 -3.97 0.91 -5.14
CA ALA A 62 -4.90 0.84 -6.27
C ALA A 62 -4.21 0.28 -7.52
N SER A 63 -4.73 -0.81 -8.07
CA SER A 63 -4.17 -1.43 -9.28
C SER A 63 -5.22 -2.15 -10.13
N LEU A 64 -4.99 -2.19 -11.44
CA LEU A 64 -5.77 -2.98 -12.40
C LEU A 64 -4.96 -4.19 -12.83
N LEU A 65 -5.45 -5.39 -12.51
CA LEU A 65 -4.91 -6.65 -13.00
C LEU A 65 -5.75 -7.13 -14.19
N LYS A 66 -5.09 -7.42 -15.30
CA LYS A 66 -5.68 -8.06 -16.48
C LYS A 66 -5.07 -9.47 -16.60
N ILE A 67 -5.90 -10.50 -16.56
CA ILE A 67 -5.50 -11.91 -16.66
C ILE A 67 -6.67 -12.72 -17.21
N GLU A 68 -6.41 -13.71 -18.06
CA GLU A 68 -7.45 -14.57 -18.66
C GLU A 68 -8.64 -13.79 -19.28
N SER A 69 -8.36 -12.69 -19.97
CA SER A 69 -9.38 -11.77 -20.51
C SER A 69 -10.31 -11.11 -19.48
N LYS A 70 -10.04 -11.26 -18.18
CA LYS A 70 -10.72 -10.56 -17.09
C LYS A 70 -9.94 -9.32 -16.67
N LYS A 71 -10.67 -8.35 -16.11
CA LYS A 71 -10.11 -7.13 -15.52
C LYS A 71 -10.55 -7.06 -14.06
N LEU A 72 -9.59 -7.02 -13.14
CA LEU A 72 -9.81 -6.94 -11.71
C LEU A 72 -9.24 -5.61 -11.21
N LEU A 73 -10.11 -4.78 -10.62
CA LEU A 73 -9.71 -3.53 -9.98
C LEU A 73 -9.51 -3.80 -8.49
N LEU A 74 -8.27 -3.70 -8.03
CA LEU A 74 -7.87 -3.94 -6.65
C LEU A 74 -7.80 -2.61 -5.89
N ASP A 75 -8.42 -2.58 -4.73
CA ASP A 75 -8.42 -1.47 -3.75
C ASP A 75 -8.61 -0.07 -4.39
N PRO A 76 -9.79 0.22 -4.98
CA PRO A 76 -10.02 1.48 -5.69
C PRO A 76 -10.05 2.67 -4.72
N MET A 77 -8.96 3.45 -4.72
CA MET A 77 -8.80 4.67 -3.92
C MET A 77 -8.59 5.89 -4.83
N PHE A 78 -9.64 6.32 -5.54
CA PHE A 78 -9.59 7.45 -6.49
C PHE A 78 -10.08 8.79 -5.90
N GLY A 79 -10.25 8.87 -4.58
CA GLY A 79 -10.77 10.04 -3.84
C GLY A 79 -9.73 10.74 -3.01
#